data_AF-A0A257I446-F1
#
_entry.id   AF-A0A257I446-F1
#
_cell.length_a   1.000
_cell.length_b   1.000
_cell.length_c   1.000
_cell.angle_alpha   90.00
_cell.angle_beta   90.00
_cell.angle_gamma   90.00
#
_symmetry.space_group_name_H-M   'P 1'
#
loop_
_entity.id
_entity.type
_entity.pdbx_description
1 polymer ?
#
loop_
_entity_poly.entity_id
_entity_poly.type
_entity_poly.pdbx_seq_one_letter_code
_entity_poly.pdbx_strand_id
1 'polypeptide(L)'
;MKTKEYHIKIYSISRFIISFIITWITFYYLISDLLAGIENRITYALITLGTLVAAFYFSSLIGQARIKLVFTKEALLHVWESHFWFSWEKDISIPWEIIDTYVFEEDRTWDSFIINLTTKLRYKIDRLNIIPVNDDFDKLVKDFPNLSNHFKEGVELSHDTAFNSIKEGVSKYQSKSYKQGIYILTIAFIILFIFKITNSGKLAGILSLGVIGSAIAYYWSMINAKK
;
A
#
# COMPACT_ATOMS: atom_id res chain seq x y z
N MET A 1 20.45 -18.89 19.30
CA MET A 1 19.18 -18.14 19.18
C MET A 1 18.40 -18.73 18.03
N LYS A 2 17.09 -18.98 18.22
CA LYS A 2 16.22 -19.46 17.15
C LYS A 2 16.03 -18.34 16.13
N THR A 3 16.24 -18.65 14.86
CA THR A 3 15.81 -17.80 13.74
C THR A 3 14.33 -17.51 13.90
N LYS A 4 13.94 -16.23 13.78
CA LYS A 4 12.52 -15.85 13.77
C LYS A 4 12.11 -15.58 12.34
N GLU A 5 10.99 -16.15 11.96
CA GLU A 5 10.53 -16.21 10.59
C GLU A 5 9.11 -15.66 10.53
N TYR A 6 8.82 -14.89 9.47
CA TYR A 6 7.52 -14.28 9.22
C TYR A 6 7.09 -14.59 7.80
N HIS A 7 5.93 -15.20 7.63
CA HIS A 7 5.35 -15.49 6.32
C HIS A 7 4.30 -14.43 5.99
N ILE A 8 4.52 -13.68 4.91
CA ILE A 8 3.76 -12.46 4.64
C ILE A 8 3.28 -12.48 3.20
N LYS A 9 2.00 -12.13 2.99
CA LYS A 9 1.46 -11.86 1.66
C LYS A 9 1.69 -10.40 1.33
N ILE A 10 2.42 -10.16 0.26
CA ILE A 10 2.75 -8.81 -0.18
C ILE A 10 2.07 -8.51 -1.49
N TYR A 11 1.95 -7.24 -1.79
CA TYR A 11 1.33 -6.77 -3.00
C TYR A 11 2.18 -5.73 -3.71
N SER A 12 2.09 -5.74 -5.03
CA SER A 12 2.63 -4.66 -5.84
C SER A 12 1.50 -3.74 -6.27
N ILE A 13 1.49 -2.52 -5.72
CA ILE A 13 0.48 -1.50 -6.02
C ILE A 13 0.41 -1.22 -7.54
N SER A 14 1.56 -1.13 -8.21
CA SER A 14 1.60 -0.87 -9.65
C SER A 14 1.03 -2.03 -10.46
N ARG A 15 1.42 -3.28 -10.16
CA ARG A 15 0.87 -4.46 -10.84
C ARG A 15 -0.64 -4.58 -10.61
N PHE A 16 -1.11 -4.31 -9.41
CA PHE A 16 -2.53 -4.26 -9.09
C PHE A 16 -3.26 -3.21 -9.93
N ILE A 17 -2.79 -1.96 -9.98
CA ILE A 17 -3.45 -0.88 -10.74
C ILE A 17 -3.47 -1.20 -12.24
N ILE A 18 -2.35 -1.65 -12.80
CA ILE A 18 -2.24 -1.96 -14.23
C ILE A 18 -3.16 -3.13 -14.60
N SER A 19 -3.12 -4.22 -13.82
CA SER A 19 -4.01 -5.36 -14.04
C SER A 19 -5.48 -4.98 -13.86
N PHE A 20 -5.81 -4.09 -12.91
CA PHE A 20 -7.18 -3.61 -12.70
C PHE A 20 -7.71 -2.85 -13.90
N ILE A 21 -6.93 -1.92 -14.44
CA ILE A 21 -7.33 -1.17 -15.63
C ILE A 21 -7.54 -2.11 -16.82
N ILE A 22 -6.58 -3.01 -17.08
CA ILE A 22 -6.65 -3.95 -18.21
C ILE A 22 -7.84 -4.90 -18.06
N THR A 23 -8.02 -5.50 -16.88
CA THR A 23 -9.10 -6.45 -16.62
C THR A 23 -10.45 -5.78 -16.68
N TRP A 24 -10.59 -4.58 -16.12
CA TRP A 24 -11.85 -3.84 -16.15
C TRP A 24 -12.26 -3.45 -17.56
N ILE A 25 -11.32 -2.92 -18.37
CA ILE A 25 -11.58 -2.61 -19.78
C ILE A 25 -11.99 -3.88 -20.54
N THR A 26 -11.26 -4.97 -20.35
CA THR A 26 -11.53 -6.26 -21.01
C THR A 26 -12.91 -6.78 -20.65
N PHE A 27 -13.26 -6.79 -19.36
CA PHE A 27 -14.58 -7.22 -18.90
C PHE A 27 -15.67 -6.32 -19.45
N TYR A 28 -15.48 -5.00 -19.43
CA TYR A 28 -16.44 -4.06 -19.98
C TYR A 28 -16.73 -4.33 -21.47
N TYR A 29 -15.69 -4.58 -22.27
CA TYR A 29 -15.86 -4.98 -23.68
C TYR A 29 -16.55 -6.33 -23.83
N LEU A 30 -16.21 -7.33 -23.01
CA LEU A 30 -16.85 -8.65 -23.09
C LEU A 30 -18.35 -8.62 -22.77
N ILE A 31 -18.78 -7.68 -21.94
CA ILE A 31 -20.18 -7.53 -21.55
C ILE A 31 -20.88 -6.38 -22.26
N SER A 32 -20.24 -5.67 -23.20
CA SER A 32 -20.82 -4.46 -23.81
C SER A 32 -22.13 -4.75 -24.53
N ASP A 33 -22.20 -5.87 -25.24
CA ASP A 33 -23.38 -6.29 -25.98
C ASP A 33 -24.51 -6.69 -25.03
N LEU A 34 -24.17 -7.34 -23.92
CA LEU A 34 -25.11 -7.64 -22.84
C LEU A 34 -25.65 -6.36 -22.21
N LEU A 35 -24.78 -5.37 -21.96
CA LEU A 35 -25.17 -4.08 -21.38
C LEU A 35 -26.07 -3.27 -22.30
N ALA A 36 -25.85 -3.32 -23.61
CA ALA A 36 -26.64 -2.57 -24.60
C ALA A 36 -28.12 -3.00 -24.63
N GLY A 37 -28.40 -4.27 -24.30
CA GLY A 37 -29.77 -4.81 -24.24
C GLY A 37 -30.51 -4.54 -22.93
N ILE A 38 -29.89 -3.88 -21.94
CA ILE A 38 -30.48 -3.70 -20.61
C ILE A 38 -31.11 -2.32 -20.48
N GLU A 39 -32.44 -2.28 -20.45
CA GLU A 39 -33.20 -1.05 -20.21
C GLU A 39 -33.30 -0.68 -18.72
N ASN A 40 -33.27 -1.69 -17.83
CA ASN A 40 -33.36 -1.47 -16.39
C ASN A 40 -32.04 -0.94 -15.82
N ARG A 41 -32.06 0.33 -15.39
CA ARG A 41 -30.90 1.03 -14.80
C ARG A 41 -30.31 0.33 -13.57
N ILE A 42 -31.12 -0.35 -12.77
CA ILE A 42 -30.65 -1.08 -11.58
C ILE A 42 -29.86 -2.30 -12.03
N THR A 43 -30.41 -3.09 -12.96
CA THR A 43 -29.72 -4.26 -13.52
C THR A 43 -28.40 -3.87 -14.20
N TYR A 44 -28.42 -2.77 -14.96
CA TYR A 44 -27.21 -2.22 -15.59
C TYR A 44 -26.15 -1.87 -14.53
N ALA A 45 -26.56 -1.16 -13.47
CA ALA A 45 -25.66 -0.77 -12.39
C ALA A 45 -25.09 -1.99 -11.63
N LEU A 46 -25.91 -3.01 -11.37
CA LEU A 46 -25.50 -4.24 -10.68
C LEU A 46 -24.49 -5.04 -11.51
N ILE A 47 -24.70 -5.19 -12.82
CA ILE A 47 -23.75 -5.91 -13.70
C ILE A 47 -22.45 -5.12 -13.81
N THR A 48 -22.52 -3.79 -13.97
CA THR A 48 -21.33 -2.94 -13.99
C THR A 48 -20.54 -3.06 -12.68
N LEU A 49 -21.21 -2.98 -11.53
CA LEU A 49 -20.59 -3.20 -10.22
C LEU A 49 -19.97 -4.60 -10.11
N GLY A 50 -20.68 -5.62 -10.58
CA GLY A 50 -20.19 -7.00 -10.63
C GLY A 50 -18.89 -7.13 -11.42
N THR A 51 -18.80 -6.49 -12.59
CA THR A 51 -17.54 -6.47 -13.37
C THR A 51 -16.42 -5.73 -12.68
N LEU A 52 -16.72 -4.64 -11.97
CA LEU A 52 -15.73 -3.88 -11.21
C LEU A 52 -15.19 -4.72 -10.04
N VAL A 53 -16.07 -5.41 -9.31
CA VAL A 53 -15.69 -6.33 -8.24
C VAL A 53 -14.86 -7.50 -8.77
N ALA A 54 -15.27 -8.09 -9.90
CA ALA A 54 -14.52 -9.17 -10.53
C ALA A 54 -13.13 -8.69 -10.99
N ALA A 55 -13.04 -7.53 -11.64
CA ALA A 55 -11.76 -6.95 -12.05
C ALA A 55 -10.85 -6.67 -10.85
N PHE A 56 -11.40 -6.14 -9.75
CA PHE A 56 -10.66 -5.94 -8.50
C PHE A 56 -10.10 -7.26 -7.96
N TYR A 57 -10.93 -8.30 -7.93
CA TYR A 57 -10.54 -9.63 -7.45
C TYR A 57 -9.43 -10.26 -8.29
N PHE A 58 -9.54 -10.27 -9.62
CA PHE A 58 -8.48 -10.81 -10.47
C PHE A 58 -7.17 -10.03 -10.34
N SER A 59 -7.28 -8.71 -10.21
CA SER A 59 -6.12 -7.82 -10.08
C SER A 59 -5.42 -7.98 -8.75
N SER A 60 -6.17 -8.26 -7.66
CA SER A 60 -5.56 -8.56 -6.37
C SER A 60 -4.77 -9.86 -6.43
N LEU A 61 -5.27 -10.90 -7.12
CA LEU A 61 -4.54 -12.15 -7.32
C LEU A 61 -3.25 -11.96 -8.14
N ILE A 62 -3.31 -11.20 -9.23
CA ILE A 62 -2.14 -10.92 -10.09
C ILE A 62 -1.11 -10.06 -9.35
N GLY A 63 -1.59 -9.11 -8.56
CA GLY A 63 -0.77 -8.19 -7.79
C GLY A 63 -0.19 -8.78 -6.51
N GLN A 64 -0.48 -10.05 -6.18
CA GLN A 64 -0.08 -10.70 -4.93
C GLN A 64 1.17 -11.57 -5.09
N ALA A 65 1.99 -11.59 -4.05
CA ALA A 65 3.10 -12.52 -3.85
C ALA A 65 3.21 -12.95 -2.38
N ARG A 66 4.12 -13.88 -2.08
CA ARG A 66 4.39 -14.35 -0.72
C ARG A 66 5.88 -14.36 -0.47
N ILE A 67 6.25 -13.82 0.68
CA ILE A 67 7.63 -13.70 1.11
C ILE A 67 7.77 -14.27 2.50
N LYS A 68 8.99 -14.74 2.77
CA LYS A 68 9.46 -15.12 4.08
C LYS A 68 10.54 -14.15 4.51
N LEU A 69 10.31 -13.47 5.64
CA LEU A 69 11.34 -12.67 6.28
C LEU A 69 12.01 -13.48 7.39
N VAL A 70 13.33 -13.59 7.35
CA VAL A 70 14.11 -14.32 8.35
C VAL A 70 15.07 -13.37 9.05
N PHE A 71 14.92 -13.28 10.36
CA PHE A 71 15.84 -12.55 11.22
C PHE A 71 17.01 -13.46 11.56
N THR A 72 18.17 -13.13 11.01
CA THR A 72 19.44 -13.81 11.32
C THR A 72 20.32 -12.91 12.17
N LYS A 73 21.44 -13.47 12.67
CA LYS A 73 22.39 -12.69 13.45
C LYS A 73 23.02 -11.53 12.68
N GLU A 74 23.19 -11.68 11.36
CA GLU A 74 23.95 -10.74 10.54
C GLU A 74 23.05 -9.84 9.69
N ALA A 75 21.90 -10.37 9.24
CA ALA A 75 21.02 -9.69 8.32
C ALA A 75 19.54 -10.03 8.51
N LEU A 76 18.69 -9.14 7.98
CA LEU A 76 17.31 -9.44 7.62
C LEU A 76 17.30 -10.06 6.21
N LEU A 77 16.88 -11.32 6.11
CA LEU A 77 16.74 -12.00 4.82
C LEU A 77 15.30 -11.91 4.34
N HIS A 78 15.15 -11.58 3.07
CA HIS A 78 13.93 -11.67 2.31
C HIS A 78 14.05 -12.83 1.33
N VAL A 79 13.17 -13.81 1.48
CA VAL A 79 13.11 -14.98 0.61
C VAL A 79 11.75 -15.03 -0.07
N TRP A 80 11.74 -15.23 -1.38
CA TRP A 80 10.49 -15.38 -2.13
C TRP A 80 9.93 -16.80 -1.97
N GLU A 81 8.71 -16.92 -1.45
CA GLU A 81 7.99 -18.20 -1.44
C GLU A 81 7.11 -18.35 -2.69
N SER A 82 6.55 -17.23 -3.16
CA SER A 82 5.88 -17.15 -4.45
C SER A 82 6.08 -15.76 -5.03
N HIS A 83 6.51 -15.71 -6.29
CA HIS A 83 6.78 -14.46 -7.01
C HIS A 83 5.52 -13.85 -7.58
N PHE A 84 5.57 -12.57 -7.94
CA PHE A 84 4.50 -11.97 -8.74
C PHE A 84 4.45 -12.61 -10.13
N TRP A 85 3.28 -12.55 -10.76
CA TRP A 85 3.13 -12.98 -12.14
C TRP A 85 4.10 -12.21 -13.05
N PHE A 86 4.93 -12.93 -13.80
CA PHE A 86 5.99 -12.36 -14.64
C PHE A 86 7.09 -11.58 -13.87
N SER A 87 7.39 -11.93 -12.61
CA SER A 87 8.58 -11.41 -11.91
C SER A 87 9.69 -12.45 -11.78
N TRP A 88 10.93 -11.95 -11.80
CA TRP A 88 12.18 -12.71 -11.64
C TRP A 88 13.02 -12.07 -10.53
N GLU A 89 12.34 -11.61 -9.48
CA GLU A 89 12.99 -10.99 -8.34
C GLU A 89 13.85 -12.01 -7.62
N LYS A 90 14.96 -11.54 -7.05
CA LYS A 90 15.87 -12.39 -6.29
C LYS A 90 15.65 -12.19 -4.81
N ASP A 91 16.06 -13.17 -4.02
CA ASP A 91 16.16 -13.03 -2.58
C ASP A 91 17.11 -11.88 -2.23
N ILE A 92 16.80 -11.18 -1.13
CA ILE A 92 17.51 -9.98 -0.71
C ILE A 92 18.05 -10.22 0.70
N SER A 93 19.31 -9.88 0.93
CA SER A 93 19.91 -9.84 2.27
C SER A 93 20.19 -8.39 2.63
N ILE A 94 19.63 -7.93 3.75
CA ILE A 94 19.80 -6.58 4.27
C ILE A 94 20.59 -6.67 5.59
N PRO A 95 21.90 -6.37 5.59
CA PRO A 95 22.70 -6.34 6.81
C PRO A 95 22.12 -5.37 7.85
N TRP A 96 22.23 -5.70 9.15
CA TRP A 96 21.71 -4.84 10.22
C TRP A 96 22.40 -3.47 10.27
N GLU A 97 23.66 -3.40 9.88
CA GLU A 97 24.50 -2.20 9.87
C GLU A 97 23.96 -1.10 8.94
N ILE A 98 23.33 -1.49 7.83
CA ILE A 98 22.83 -0.54 6.83
C ILE A 98 21.39 -0.08 7.10
N ILE A 99 20.73 -0.64 8.12
CA ILE A 99 19.38 -0.25 8.50
C ILE A 99 19.44 0.98 9.41
N ASP A 100 18.79 2.05 8.95
CA ASP A 100 18.78 3.36 9.61
C ASP A 100 17.47 3.55 10.40
N THR A 101 16.35 3.59 9.68
CA THR A 101 15.02 3.81 10.28
C THR A 101 13.97 2.88 9.68
N TYR A 102 12.88 2.67 10.41
CA TYR A 102 11.69 1.99 9.89
C TYR A 102 10.48 2.91 9.97
N VAL A 103 9.49 2.71 9.11
CA VAL A 103 8.24 3.47 9.11
C VAL A 103 7.08 2.51 8.86
N PHE A 104 6.06 2.58 9.69
CA PHE A 104 4.79 1.90 9.44
C PHE A 104 3.72 2.92 9.03
N GLU A 105 3.28 2.83 7.77
CA GLU A 105 2.25 3.67 7.18
C GLU A 105 0.98 2.87 6.99
N GLU A 106 0.00 3.10 7.85
CA GLU A 106 -1.35 2.58 7.67
C GLU A 106 -2.09 3.44 6.65
N ASP A 107 -2.77 2.83 5.69
CA ASP A 107 -3.57 3.52 4.68
C ASP A 107 -4.89 2.78 4.44
N ARG A 108 -5.87 3.40 3.74
CA ARG A 108 -7.18 2.76 3.51
C ARG A 108 -7.09 1.45 2.76
N THR A 109 -6.14 1.40 1.81
CA THR A 109 -6.05 0.30 0.86
C THR A 109 -4.80 -0.52 1.10
N TRP A 110 -3.69 0.14 1.40
CA TRP A 110 -2.37 -0.45 1.42
C TRP A 110 -1.63 -0.03 2.68
N ASP A 111 -1.39 -0.96 3.58
CA ASP A 111 -0.45 -0.73 4.66
C ASP A 111 0.96 -0.93 4.12
N SER A 112 1.84 0.02 4.41
CA SER A 112 3.24 -0.01 3.97
C SER A 112 4.15 -0.14 5.18
N PHE A 113 4.97 -1.18 5.20
CA PHE A 113 6.10 -1.30 6.11
C PHE A 113 7.39 -0.97 5.34
N ILE A 114 8.07 0.10 5.75
CA ILE A 114 9.22 0.66 5.03
C ILE A 114 10.44 0.60 5.93
N ILE A 115 11.55 0.08 5.41
CA ILE A 115 12.87 0.14 6.03
C ILE A 115 13.74 1.07 5.18
N ASN A 116 14.20 2.16 5.78
CA ASN A 116 15.15 3.07 5.15
C ASN A 116 16.56 2.60 5.44
N LEU A 117 17.38 2.55 4.38
CA LEU A 117 18.78 2.17 4.47
C LEU A 117 19.67 3.42 4.46
N THR A 118 20.85 3.31 5.07
CA THR A 118 21.87 4.39 5.08
C THR A 118 22.29 4.81 3.67
N THR A 119 22.14 3.92 2.70
CA THR A 119 22.40 4.14 1.26
C THR A 119 21.33 4.97 0.54
N LYS A 120 20.32 5.50 1.26
CA LYS A 120 19.11 6.18 0.72
C LYS A 120 18.18 5.26 -0.07
N LEU A 121 18.49 3.98 -0.19
CA LEU A 121 17.58 2.97 -0.71
C LEU A 121 16.50 2.65 0.34
N ARG A 122 15.36 2.17 -0.14
CA ARG A 122 14.23 1.78 0.71
C ARG A 122 13.80 0.38 0.38
N TYR A 123 13.64 -0.43 1.41
CA TYR A 123 12.98 -1.71 1.32
C TYR A 123 11.54 -1.55 1.78
N LYS A 124 10.58 -1.95 0.93
CA LYS A 124 9.15 -1.69 1.15
C LYS A 124 8.35 -2.97 1.02
N ILE A 125 7.48 -3.20 2.00
CA ILE A 125 6.49 -4.26 1.99
C ILE A 125 5.11 -3.60 2.02
N ASP A 126 4.28 -3.91 1.03
CA ASP A 126 2.90 -3.42 0.94
C ASP A 126 1.92 -4.57 1.17
N ARG A 127 0.94 -4.38 2.05
CA ARG A 127 -0.15 -5.32 2.35
C ARG A 127 -1.49 -4.70 1.99
N LEU A 128 -2.36 -5.46 1.32
CA LEU A 128 -3.74 -5.03 1.08
C LEU A 128 -4.53 -5.05 2.40
N ASN A 129 -5.04 -3.90 2.84
CA ASN A 129 -5.79 -3.75 4.10
C ASN A 129 -7.33 -3.83 3.90
N ILE A 130 -7.83 -3.84 2.66
CA ILE A 130 -9.27 -3.91 2.38
C ILE A 130 -9.87 -5.29 2.72
N ILE A 131 -9.07 -6.34 2.63
CA ILE A 131 -9.51 -7.73 2.84
C ILE A 131 -8.67 -8.31 3.97
N PRO A 132 -9.28 -8.96 4.97
CA PRO A 132 -8.51 -9.61 6.03
C PRO A 132 -7.62 -10.70 5.43
N VAL A 133 -6.31 -10.54 5.62
CA VAL A 133 -5.31 -11.52 5.22
C VAL A 133 -4.72 -12.16 6.47
N ASN A 134 -4.89 -13.48 6.58
CA ASN A 134 -4.21 -14.26 7.61
C ASN A 134 -2.75 -14.50 7.19
N ASP A 135 -1.86 -13.69 7.75
CA ASP A 135 -0.41 -13.77 7.61
C ASP A 135 0.28 -13.17 8.86
N ASP A 136 1.61 -13.14 8.88
CA ASP A 136 2.36 -12.65 10.04
C ASP A 136 2.71 -11.15 9.97
N PHE A 137 2.08 -10.37 9.09
CA PHE A 137 2.44 -8.95 8.90
C PHE A 137 2.27 -8.12 10.16
N ASP A 138 1.13 -8.25 10.85
CA ASP A 138 0.85 -7.50 12.08
C ASP A 138 1.83 -7.89 13.21
N LYS A 139 2.26 -9.15 13.24
CA LYS A 139 3.29 -9.63 14.17
C LYS A 139 4.65 -9.04 13.82
N LEU A 140 5.00 -8.97 12.54
CA LEU A 140 6.24 -8.31 12.08
C LEU A 140 6.25 -6.86 12.56
N VAL A 141 5.21 -6.08 12.25
CA VAL A 141 5.14 -4.65 12.61
C VAL A 141 5.32 -4.44 14.12
N LYS A 142 4.65 -5.28 14.93
CA LYS A 142 4.73 -5.21 16.39
C LYS A 142 6.12 -5.60 16.94
N ASP A 143 6.72 -6.66 16.38
CA ASP A 143 7.94 -7.23 16.92
C ASP A 143 9.21 -6.55 16.39
N PHE A 144 9.15 -5.95 15.19
CA PHE A 144 10.30 -5.40 14.48
C PHE A 144 11.14 -4.45 15.34
N PRO A 145 10.58 -3.44 16.04
CA PRO A 145 11.39 -2.44 16.76
C PRO A 145 12.29 -3.06 17.82
N ASN A 146 11.78 -4.09 18.51
CA ASN A 146 12.52 -4.76 19.59
C ASN A 146 13.54 -5.75 19.01
N LEU A 147 13.13 -6.54 18.00
CA LEU A 147 14.00 -7.54 17.41
C LEU A 147 15.15 -6.91 16.61
N SER A 148 14.88 -5.92 15.78
CA SER A 148 15.89 -5.29 14.93
C SER A 148 16.99 -4.63 15.76
N ASN A 149 16.62 -3.96 16.85
CA ASN A 149 17.58 -3.34 17.77
C ASN A 149 18.40 -4.39 18.52
N HIS A 150 17.78 -5.48 18.99
CA HIS A 150 18.49 -6.57 19.65
C HIS A 150 19.52 -7.25 18.72
N PHE A 151 19.17 -7.51 17.46
CA PHE A 151 20.10 -8.08 16.49
C PHE A 151 21.22 -7.10 16.11
N LYS A 152 20.89 -5.82 15.88
CA LYS A 152 21.88 -4.79 15.54
C LYS A 152 22.88 -4.55 16.67
N GLU A 153 22.41 -4.53 17.93
CA GLU A 153 23.28 -4.41 19.11
C GLU A 153 24.29 -5.55 19.17
N GLY A 154 23.85 -6.79 18.90
CA GLY A 154 24.74 -7.95 18.84
C GLY A 154 25.82 -7.84 17.76
N VAL A 155 25.51 -7.24 16.60
CA VAL A 155 26.48 -7.01 15.52
C VAL A 155 27.45 -5.88 15.87
N GLU A 156 26.95 -4.73 16.30
CA GLU A 156 27.77 -3.54 16.53
C GLU A 156 28.73 -3.71 17.71
N LEU A 157 28.32 -4.43 18.77
CA LEU A 157 29.19 -4.83 19.89
C LEU A 157 30.28 -5.80 19.47
N SER A 158 30.03 -6.66 18.48
CA SER A 158 31.04 -7.59 17.97
C SER A 158 32.09 -6.92 17.08
N HIS A 159 31.81 -5.72 16.57
CA HIS A 159 32.68 -4.93 15.68
C HIS A 159 33.29 -3.69 16.36
N ASP A 160 33.12 -3.52 17.69
CA ASP A 160 33.58 -2.33 18.44
C ASP A 160 33.07 -1.00 17.84
N THR A 161 31.90 -1.03 17.23
CA THR A 161 31.25 0.15 16.64
C THR A 161 30.23 0.75 17.60
N ALA A 162 30.07 2.08 17.56
CA ALA A 162 29.09 2.77 18.40
C ALA A 162 27.67 2.33 18.02
N PHE A 163 26.91 1.84 19.02
CA PHE A 163 25.56 1.34 18.78
C PHE A 163 24.59 2.45 18.36
N ASN A 164 24.01 2.31 17.17
CA ASN A 164 23.01 3.24 16.65
C ASN A 164 21.65 2.55 16.53
N SER A 165 20.81 2.77 17.54
CA SER A 165 19.44 2.21 17.59
C SER A 165 18.65 2.56 16.33
N ILE A 166 17.98 1.58 15.74
CA ILE A 166 17.01 1.77 14.66
C ILE A 166 15.75 2.40 15.25
N LYS A 167 15.41 3.59 14.78
CA LYS A 167 14.26 4.39 15.26
C LYS A 167 13.11 4.40 14.25
N GLU A 168 11.92 4.68 14.74
CA GLU A 168 10.78 4.99 13.87
C GLU A 168 11.03 6.32 13.15
N GLY A 169 10.89 6.31 11.83
CA GLY A 169 11.04 7.46 10.97
C GLY A 169 9.74 8.25 10.81
N VAL A 170 9.82 9.33 10.02
CA VAL A 170 8.69 10.22 9.75
C VAL A 170 7.83 9.65 8.61
N SER A 171 6.55 9.44 8.87
CA SER A 171 5.57 9.00 7.85
C SER A 171 5.38 10.04 6.74
N LYS A 172 5.03 9.59 5.52
CA LYS A 172 4.66 10.46 4.39
C LYS A 172 3.60 11.50 4.77
N TYR A 173 2.63 11.16 5.63
CA TYR A 173 1.56 12.08 6.03
C TYR A 173 2.06 13.27 6.86
N GLN A 174 3.21 13.12 7.52
CA GLN A 174 3.84 14.17 8.29
C GLN A 174 4.73 15.07 7.42
N SER A 175 5.12 14.61 6.22
CA SER A 175 5.95 15.36 5.28
C SER A 175 5.30 16.67 4.83
N LYS A 176 6.11 17.74 4.76
CA LYS A 176 5.70 19.05 4.25
C LYS A 176 5.21 18.98 2.80
N SER A 177 5.88 18.21 1.94
CA SER A 177 5.51 18.09 0.53
C SER A 177 4.16 17.41 0.34
N TYR A 178 3.89 16.37 1.15
CA TYR A 178 2.60 15.68 1.13
C TYR A 178 1.47 16.62 1.56
N LYS A 179 1.65 17.35 2.67
CA LYS A 179 0.69 18.35 3.16
C LYS A 179 0.40 19.40 2.09
N GLN A 180 1.43 19.93 1.42
CA GLN A 180 1.26 20.89 0.33
C GLN A 180 0.47 20.31 -0.85
N GLY A 181 0.73 19.05 -1.23
CA GLY A 181 -0.05 18.36 -2.26
C GLY A 181 -1.53 18.26 -1.92
N ILE A 182 -1.86 17.86 -0.69
CA ILE A 182 -3.25 17.80 -0.22
C ILE A 182 -3.91 19.19 -0.18
N TYR A 183 -3.19 20.24 0.20
CA TYR A 183 -3.69 21.62 0.13
C TYR A 183 -4.08 22.01 -1.30
N ILE A 184 -3.20 21.77 -2.28
CA ILE A 184 -3.47 22.07 -3.70
C ILE A 184 -4.70 21.32 -4.20
N LEU A 185 -4.80 20.02 -3.87
CA LEU A 185 -5.96 19.20 -4.22
C LEU A 185 -7.26 19.72 -3.58
N THR A 186 -7.19 20.20 -2.34
CA THR A 186 -8.34 20.78 -1.63
C THR A 186 -8.83 22.05 -2.33
N ILE A 187 -7.92 22.94 -2.73
CA ILE A 187 -8.27 24.18 -3.45
C ILE A 187 -8.90 23.84 -4.81
N ALA A 188 -8.27 22.93 -5.57
CA ALA A 188 -8.80 22.50 -6.87
C ALA A 188 -10.20 21.87 -6.72
N PHE A 189 -10.41 21.07 -5.68
CA PHE A 189 -11.72 20.50 -5.36
C PHE A 189 -12.78 21.57 -5.06
N ILE A 190 -12.45 22.58 -4.23
CA ILE A 190 -13.37 23.69 -3.92
C ILE A 190 -13.77 24.46 -5.18
N ILE A 191 -12.80 24.77 -6.06
CA ILE A 191 -13.07 25.44 -7.35
C ILE A 191 -14.02 24.60 -8.21
N LEU A 192 -13.72 23.31 -8.38
CA LEU A 192 -14.56 22.38 -9.14
C LEU A 192 -15.97 22.24 -8.54
N PHE A 193 -16.08 22.18 -7.22
CA PHE A 193 -17.34 22.08 -6.51
C PHE A 193 -18.21 23.32 -6.72
N ILE A 194 -17.65 24.51 -6.55
CA ILE A 194 -18.34 25.80 -6.79
C ILE A 194 -18.77 25.90 -8.26
N PHE A 195 -17.88 25.57 -9.20
CA PHE A 195 -18.18 25.59 -10.63
C PHE A 195 -19.33 24.64 -10.97
N LYS A 196 -19.37 23.45 -10.35
CA LYS A 196 -20.39 22.44 -10.66
C LYS A 196 -21.76 22.78 -10.10
N ILE A 197 -21.81 23.35 -8.90
CA ILE A 197 -23.06 23.84 -8.29
C ILE A 197 -23.65 25.00 -9.09
N THR A 198 -22.80 25.89 -9.62
CA THR A 198 -23.27 27.08 -10.34
C THR A 198 -23.65 26.81 -11.80
N ASN A 199 -23.00 25.88 -12.51
CA ASN A 199 -23.15 25.76 -13.97
C ASN A 199 -23.94 24.56 -14.52
N SER A 200 -24.29 23.53 -13.72
CA SER A 200 -25.28 22.48 -14.05
C SER A 200 -25.10 21.27 -13.14
N GLY A 201 -25.94 21.20 -12.11
CA GLY A 201 -26.00 20.09 -11.16
C GLY A 201 -26.64 18.83 -11.75
N LYS A 202 -26.00 18.19 -12.75
CA LYS A 202 -26.31 16.78 -13.03
C LYS A 202 -25.93 15.97 -11.80
N LEU A 203 -26.87 15.23 -11.21
CA LEU A 203 -26.71 14.43 -10.00
C LEU A 203 -25.43 13.57 -10.02
N ALA A 204 -25.12 12.94 -11.14
CA ALA A 204 -23.91 12.13 -11.33
C ALA A 204 -22.60 12.91 -11.10
N GLY A 205 -22.55 14.19 -11.52
CA GLY A 205 -21.38 15.05 -11.31
C GLY A 205 -21.21 15.50 -9.86
N ILE A 206 -22.31 15.60 -9.11
CA ILE A 206 -22.31 15.90 -7.67
C ILE A 206 -21.85 14.67 -6.88
N LEU A 207 -22.32 13.48 -7.27
CA LEU A 207 -21.91 12.22 -6.65
C LEU A 207 -20.41 11.94 -6.85
N SER A 208 -19.85 12.19 -8.05
CA SER A 208 -18.41 12.06 -8.27
C SER A 208 -17.59 13.04 -7.43
N LEU A 209 -18.10 14.26 -7.19
CA LEU A 209 -17.47 15.21 -6.28
C LEU A 209 -17.54 14.73 -4.83
N GLY A 210 -18.63 14.08 -4.41
CA GLY A 210 -18.72 13.44 -3.09
C GLY A 210 -17.62 12.42 -2.84
N VAL A 211 -17.32 11.57 -3.84
CA VAL A 211 -16.22 10.60 -3.77
C VAL A 211 -14.87 11.31 -3.60
N ILE A 212 -14.57 12.31 -4.43
CA ILE A 212 -13.32 13.08 -4.36
C ILE A 212 -13.19 13.80 -3.00
N GLY A 213 -14.25 14.47 -2.55
CA GLY A 213 -14.28 15.17 -1.27
C GLY A 213 -14.04 14.23 -0.09
N SER A 214 -14.65 13.04 -0.11
CA SER A 214 -14.43 12.02 0.93
C SER A 214 -12.98 11.51 0.99
N ALA A 215 -12.32 11.40 -0.17
CA ALA A 215 -10.91 11.03 -0.24
C ALA A 215 -10.01 12.14 0.32
N ILE A 216 -10.27 13.40 -0.04
CA ILE A 216 -9.54 14.56 0.50
C ILE A 216 -9.71 14.65 2.02
N ALA A 217 -10.94 14.50 2.52
CA ALA A 217 -11.24 14.54 3.95
C ALA A 217 -10.49 13.44 4.73
N TYR A 218 -10.41 12.23 4.18
CA TYR A 218 -9.63 11.15 4.76
C TYR A 218 -8.14 11.48 4.86
N TYR A 219 -7.53 11.98 3.78
CA TYR A 219 -6.10 12.30 3.84
C TYR A 219 -5.81 13.46 4.79
N TRP A 220 -6.76 14.38 4.97
CA TRP A 220 -6.70 15.38 6.04
C TRP A 220 -6.76 14.75 7.43
N SER A 221 -7.61 13.76 7.66
CA SER A 221 -7.65 13.07 8.96
C SER A 221 -6.33 12.34 9.23
N MET A 222 -5.71 11.72 8.23
CA MET A 222 -4.40 11.08 8.36
C MET A 222 -3.26 12.06 8.66
N ILE A 223 -3.29 13.25 8.04
CA ILE A 223 -2.33 14.33 8.33
C ILE A 223 -2.45 14.82 9.78
N ASN A 224 -3.68 14.88 10.29
CA ASN A 224 -4.00 15.43 11.61
C ASN A 224 -4.04 14.38 12.72
N ALA A 225 -4.04 13.09 12.37
CA ALA A 225 -3.92 11.99 13.31
C ALA A 225 -2.56 12.09 14.00
N LYS A 226 -2.57 12.54 15.26
CA LYS A 226 -1.39 12.44 16.12
C LYS A 226 -1.15 10.96 16.39
N LYS A 227 -0.03 10.43 15.91
CA LYS A 227 0.62 9.27 16.53
C LYS A 227 1.58 9.81 17.59
#